data_AF-A0A257QYP1-F1
#
_entry.id   AF-A0A257QYP1-F1
#
_cell.length_a   1.000
_cell.length_b   1.000
_cell.length_c   1.000
_cell.angle_alpha   90.00
_cell.angle_beta   90.00
_cell.angle_gamma   90.00
#
_symmetry.space_group_name_H-M   'P 1'
#
loop_
_entity.id
_entity.type
_entity.pdbx_description
1 polymer ?
#
loop_
_entity_poly.entity_id
_entity_poly.type
_entity_poly.pdbx_seq_one_letter_code
_entity_poly.pdbx_strand_id
1 'polypeptide(L)'
;MNFDRPRSLRRAAKLPATFGLILAVLSLAGCEPLLGGATTKFDKVGQGEAPVVIGPPVRDNYTPMNEALACLAHQIEVSNKPHLTIAVDDIKDYTGQYNINQGDAITQGGSLMVMSALGKLGGTVNVADRFNTDVAQMELSFMNQRELGDGQTHVVGAGHDAKQVPWIPYYGGSIIGSQYYITGG
;
A
#
# COMPACT_ATOMS: atom_id res chain seq x y z
N MET A 1 70.65 -48.99 -44.11
CA MET A 1 69.98 -47.68 -43.92
C MET A 1 68.54 -47.88 -44.40
N ASN A 2 67.48 -47.80 -43.62
CA ASN A 2 67.21 -47.01 -42.43
C ASN A 2 66.30 -47.76 -41.44
N PHE A 3 66.44 -47.39 -40.18
CA PHE A 3 65.65 -47.76 -39.02
C PHE A 3 64.15 -47.49 -39.23
N ASP A 4 63.28 -48.39 -38.75
CA ASP A 4 61.93 -48.00 -38.38
C ASP A 4 61.41 -48.75 -37.13
N ARG A 5 60.61 -48.01 -36.36
CA ARG A 5 60.39 -48.09 -34.90
C ARG A 5 59.56 -49.30 -34.39
N PRO A 6 59.69 -49.68 -33.11
CA PRO A 6 58.77 -50.62 -32.47
C PRO A 6 57.39 -49.96 -32.23
N ARG A 7 56.32 -50.57 -32.73
CA ARG A 7 54.93 -50.22 -32.37
C ARG A 7 54.58 -50.85 -31.01
N SER A 8 54.26 -49.99 -30.05
CA SER A 8 53.77 -50.37 -28.74
C SER A 8 52.37 -51.01 -28.80
N LEU A 9 52.22 -52.14 -28.11
CA LEU A 9 50.94 -52.81 -27.89
C LEU A 9 50.08 -51.96 -26.93
N ARG A 10 49.08 -51.26 -27.47
CA ARG A 10 48.02 -50.65 -26.66
C ARG A 10 47.05 -51.75 -26.21
N ARG A 11 47.15 -52.18 -24.95
CA ARG A 11 46.09 -52.98 -24.30
C ARG A 11 44.88 -52.07 -24.07
N ALA A 12 43.82 -52.29 -24.84
CA ALA A 12 42.52 -51.70 -24.55
C ALA A 12 41.94 -52.41 -23.31
N ALA A 13 41.91 -51.72 -22.17
CA ALA A 13 41.19 -52.20 -21.00
C ALA A 13 39.68 -52.18 -21.31
N LYS A 14 39.06 -53.36 -21.35
CA LYS A 14 37.60 -53.50 -21.44
C LYS A 14 37.00 -53.15 -20.08
N LEU A 15 36.45 -51.94 -19.94
CA LEU A 15 35.62 -51.58 -18.80
C LEU A 15 34.29 -52.36 -18.88
N PRO A 16 33.83 -53.00 -17.79
CA PRO A 16 32.60 -53.78 -17.80
C PRO A 16 31.38 -52.86 -17.96
N ALA A 17 30.47 -53.26 -18.86
CA ALA A 17 29.24 -52.56 -19.23
C ALA A 17 28.25 -52.29 -18.08
N THR A 18 28.55 -52.77 -16.87
CA THR A 18 27.73 -52.59 -15.67
C THR A 18 27.85 -51.21 -15.03
N PHE A 19 28.95 -50.48 -15.30
CA PHE A 19 29.12 -49.11 -14.75
C PHE A 19 28.31 -48.04 -15.52
N GLY A 20 27.98 -48.28 -16.79
CA GLY A 20 27.18 -47.37 -17.60
C GLY A 20 25.71 -47.31 -17.18
N LEU A 21 25.21 -48.38 -16.55
CA LEU A 21 23.78 -48.49 -16.20
C LEU A 21 23.42 -47.73 -14.90
N ILE A 22 24.38 -47.51 -13.99
CA ILE A 22 24.16 -46.75 -12.76
C ILE A 22 24.14 -45.24 -13.03
N LEU A 23 24.90 -44.76 -14.02
CA LEU A 23 24.93 -43.34 -14.37
C LEU A 23 23.66 -42.84 -15.06
N ALA A 24 22.93 -43.75 -15.76
CA ALA A 24 21.71 -43.42 -16.49
C ALA A 24 20.45 -43.32 -15.59
N VAL A 25 20.50 -43.85 -14.37
CA VAL A 25 19.37 -43.78 -13.41
C VAL A 25 19.41 -42.48 -12.60
N LEU A 26 20.57 -41.84 -12.43
CA LEU A 26 20.68 -40.54 -11.75
C LEU A 26 20.24 -39.35 -12.63
N SER A 27 20.12 -39.51 -13.96
CA SER A 27 19.73 -38.42 -14.85
C SER A 27 18.22 -38.25 -15.05
N LEU A 28 17.37 -39.08 -14.42
CA LEU A 28 15.91 -39.00 -14.55
C LEU A 28 15.19 -38.33 -13.36
N ALA A 29 15.89 -37.90 -12.31
CA ALA A 29 15.28 -37.27 -11.13
C ALA A 29 15.21 -35.72 -11.22
N GLY A 30 15.42 -35.14 -12.40
CA GLY A 30 15.44 -33.69 -12.59
C GLY A 30 14.43 -33.23 -13.65
N CYS A 31 13.13 -33.33 -13.34
CA CYS A 31 12.11 -32.65 -14.13
C CYS A 31 11.01 -32.15 -13.19
N GLU A 32 11.26 -31.01 -12.56
CA GLU A 32 10.16 -30.18 -12.04
C GLU A 32 9.83 -29.13 -13.12
N PRO A 33 8.54 -28.96 -13.47
CA PRO A 33 8.14 -28.01 -14.48
C PRO A 33 8.35 -26.59 -13.93
N LEU A 34 9.29 -25.88 -14.55
CA LEU A 34 9.52 -24.46 -14.41
C LEU A 34 8.41 -23.67 -15.14
N LEU A 35 7.16 -23.83 -14.70
CA LEU A 35 6.00 -23.13 -15.24
C LEU A 35 5.07 -22.74 -14.08
N GLY A 36 5.21 -21.51 -13.58
CA GLY A 36 4.15 -20.82 -12.82
C GLY A 36 3.67 -21.49 -11.53
N GLY A 37 4.48 -22.35 -10.91
CA GLY A 37 4.13 -23.00 -9.65
C GLY A 37 4.08 -21.99 -8.52
N ALA A 38 2.88 -21.57 -8.12
CA ALA A 38 2.66 -21.08 -6.77
C ALA A 38 3.12 -22.21 -5.83
N THR A 39 4.36 -22.13 -5.33
CA THR A 39 4.82 -23.04 -4.29
C THR A 39 3.92 -22.75 -3.10
N THR A 40 3.01 -23.66 -2.77
CA THR A 40 2.18 -23.54 -1.58
C THR A 40 3.11 -23.55 -0.38
N LYS A 41 3.38 -22.37 0.17
CA LYS A 41 4.19 -22.25 1.38
C LYS A 41 3.29 -22.65 2.54
N PHE A 42 3.66 -23.72 3.24
CA PHE A 42 3.00 -24.09 4.47
C PHE A 42 3.81 -23.52 5.63
N ASP A 43 3.15 -22.75 6.49
CA ASP A 43 3.78 -22.20 7.69
C ASP A 43 2.84 -22.33 8.88
N LYS A 44 3.41 -22.25 10.09
CA LYS A 44 2.65 -22.27 11.34
C LYS A 44 2.44 -20.84 11.80
N VAL A 45 1.18 -20.41 11.85
CA VAL A 45 0.82 -19.05 12.28
C VAL A 45 1.03 -18.87 13.79
N GLY A 46 0.81 -19.92 14.59
CA GLY A 46 1.09 -19.95 16.03
C GLY A 46 1.79 -21.23 16.53
N GLN A 47 2.32 -21.18 17.75
CA GLN A 47 2.91 -22.37 18.38
C GLN A 47 1.83 -23.40 18.72
N GLY A 48 2.01 -24.64 18.26
CA GLY A 48 1.06 -25.74 18.46
C GLY A 48 0.01 -25.90 17.35
N GLU A 49 -0.02 -25.00 16.36
CA GLU A 49 -0.95 -25.09 15.24
C GLU A 49 -0.45 -26.00 14.11
N ALA A 50 -1.39 -26.56 13.36
CA ALA A 50 -1.10 -27.30 12.14
C ALA A 50 -0.63 -26.33 11.04
N PRO A 51 0.35 -26.71 10.20
CA PRO A 51 0.78 -25.87 9.09
C PRO A 51 -0.39 -25.54 8.15
N VAL A 52 -0.57 -24.25 7.84
CA VAL A 52 -1.60 -23.76 6.93
C VAL A 52 -0.96 -23.19 5.66
N VAL A 53 -1.72 -23.18 4.56
CA VAL A 53 -1.28 -22.58 3.30
C VAL A 53 -1.21 -21.06 3.46
N ILE A 54 -0.02 -20.50 3.32
CA ILE A 54 0.20 -19.05 3.25
C ILE A 54 -0.01 -18.58 1.81
N GLY A 55 -0.96 -17.64 1.66
CA GLY A 55 -1.22 -16.94 0.41
C GLY A 55 -0.09 -15.98 0.01
N PRO A 56 -0.19 -15.33 -1.16
CA PRO A 56 0.78 -14.33 -1.57
C PRO A 56 0.90 -13.23 -0.50
N PRO A 57 2.12 -12.72 -0.25
CA PRO A 57 2.31 -11.69 0.76
C PRO A 57 1.59 -10.41 0.34
N VAL A 58 1.15 -9.62 1.33
CA VAL A 58 0.60 -8.29 1.08
C VAL A 58 1.65 -7.46 0.32
N ARG A 59 1.23 -6.82 -0.77
CA ARG A 59 2.02 -5.88 -1.58
C ARG A 59 1.35 -4.52 -1.54
N ASP A 60 2.15 -3.49 -1.67
CA ASP A 60 1.65 -2.14 -1.83
C ASP A 60 1.02 -1.96 -3.22
N ASN A 61 -0.14 -1.30 -3.26
CA ASN A 61 -0.82 -0.97 -4.51
C ASN A 61 -0.31 0.36 -5.05
N TYR A 62 0.46 0.31 -6.14
CA TYR A 62 0.93 1.50 -6.85
C TYR A 62 0.01 1.78 -8.03
N THR A 63 -0.35 3.05 -8.23
CA THR A 63 -0.97 3.49 -9.49
C THR A 63 0.13 4.00 -10.42
N PRO A 64 -0.09 4.03 -11.76
CA PRO A 64 0.87 4.61 -12.70
C PRO A 64 1.27 6.06 -12.38
N MET A 65 0.46 6.78 -11.60
CA MET A 65 0.72 8.15 -11.16
C MET A 65 1.73 8.25 -10.00
N ASN A 66 2.06 7.14 -9.33
CA ASN A 66 2.91 7.15 -8.12
C ASN A 66 4.30 7.74 -8.38
N GLU A 67 4.96 7.42 -9.49
CA GLU A 67 6.30 7.94 -9.80
C GLU A 67 6.29 9.45 -10.03
N ALA A 68 5.28 9.96 -10.74
CA ALA A 68 5.10 11.39 -10.96
C ALA A 68 4.84 12.15 -9.65
N LEU A 69 4.00 11.60 -8.77
CA LEU A 69 3.73 12.19 -7.46
C LEU A 69 4.95 12.14 -6.54
N ALA A 70 5.75 11.08 -6.59
CA ALA A 70 7.00 10.99 -5.84
C ALA A 70 8.03 12.04 -6.31
N CYS A 71 8.14 12.27 -7.63
CA CYS A 71 8.97 13.33 -8.19
C CYS A 71 8.53 14.71 -7.70
N LEU A 72 7.22 14.98 -7.72
CA LEU A 72 6.66 16.24 -7.21
C LEU A 72 6.90 16.41 -5.71
N ALA A 73 6.70 15.35 -4.92
CA ALA A 73 6.97 15.35 -3.48
C ALA A 73 8.41 15.75 -3.17
N HIS A 74 9.37 15.12 -3.87
CA HIS A 74 10.79 15.43 -3.73
C HIS A 74 11.10 16.89 -4.09
N GLN A 75 10.50 17.44 -5.15
CA GLN A 75 10.68 18.86 -5.50
C GLN A 75 10.16 19.80 -4.41
N ILE A 76 9.01 19.50 -3.82
CA ILE A 76 8.44 20.31 -2.73
C ILE A 76 9.34 20.24 -1.49
N GLU A 77 9.82 19.04 -1.14
CA GLU A 77 10.72 18.83 -0.02
C GLU A 77 12.04 19.61 -0.18
N VAL A 78 12.69 19.51 -1.34
CA VAL A 78 13.95 20.24 -1.64
C VAL A 78 13.73 21.76 -1.66
N SER A 79 12.53 22.23 -1.99
CA SER A 79 12.20 23.66 -1.98
C SER A 79 12.17 24.27 -0.57
N ASN A 80 12.17 23.43 0.48
CA ASN A 80 12.15 23.83 1.90
C ASN A 80 11.09 24.90 2.23
N LYS A 81 9.91 24.77 1.60
CA LYS A 81 8.76 25.63 1.85
C LYS A 81 7.97 25.12 3.05
N PRO A 82 7.28 26.01 3.78
CA PRO A 82 6.40 25.58 4.86
C PRO A 82 5.28 24.67 4.32
N HIS A 83 4.83 23.74 5.16
CA HIS A 83 3.72 22.85 4.83
C HIS A 83 2.45 23.65 4.52
N LEU A 84 1.85 23.38 3.37
CA LEU A 84 0.60 24.00 2.96
C LEU A 84 -0.57 23.19 3.51
N THR A 85 -1.57 23.85 4.08
CA THR A 85 -2.86 23.23 4.41
C THR A 85 -3.84 23.52 3.29
N ILE A 86 -4.25 22.50 2.54
CA ILE A 86 -5.14 22.63 1.39
C ILE A 86 -6.46 21.92 1.71
N ALA A 87 -7.56 22.64 1.59
CA ALA A 87 -8.90 22.06 1.61
C ALA A 87 -9.26 21.52 0.23
N VAL A 88 -9.86 20.34 0.18
CA VAL A 88 -10.46 19.80 -1.05
C VAL A 88 -11.98 19.79 -0.86
N ASP A 89 -12.66 20.55 -1.72
CA ASP A 89 -14.12 20.62 -1.79
C ASP A 89 -14.63 19.60 -2.83
N ASP A 90 -15.92 19.63 -3.13
CA ASP A 90 -16.53 18.82 -4.16
C ASP A 90 -16.06 19.21 -5.58
N ILE A 91 -15.36 18.28 -6.23
CA ILE A 91 -14.93 18.37 -7.62
C ILE A 91 -15.87 17.49 -8.45
N LYS A 92 -16.83 18.15 -9.10
CA LYS A 92 -17.92 17.50 -9.85
C LYS A 92 -17.55 17.29 -11.30
N ASP A 93 -18.24 16.37 -11.96
CA ASP A 93 -18.23 16.27 -13.42
C ASP A 93 -19.35 17.13 -14.01
N TYR A 94 -19.02 18.20 -14.74
CA TYR A 94 -20.00 19.00 -15.48
C TYR A 94 -20.07 18.69 -16.97
N THR A 95 -19.43 17.62 -17.44
CA THR A 95 -19.48 17.23 -18.86
C THR A 95 -20.88 16.83 -19.33
N GLY A 96 -21.73 16.36 -18.41
CA GLY A 96 -23.09 15.89 -18.69
C GLY A 96 -23.12 14.60 -19.51
N GLN A 97 -21.99 13.91 -19.66
CA GLN A 97 -21.89 12.69 -20.44
C GLN A 97 -22.42 11.50 -19.64
N TYR A 98 -23.53 10.93 -20.10
CA TYR A 98 -24.22 9.83 -19.44
C TYR A 98 -24.55 8.72 -20.43
N ASN A 99 -24.34 7.46 -20.00
CA ASN A 99 -24.70 6.27 -20.74
C ASN A 99 -25.81 5.52 -20.01
N ILE A 100 -26.93 5.26 -20.70
CA ILE A 100 -28.09 4.60 -20.11
C ILE A 100 -27.80 3.21 -19.52
N ASN A 101 -26.78 2.51 -20.02
CA ASN A 101 -26.44 1.16 -19.60
C ASN A 101 -25.33 1.12 -18.55
N GLN A 102 -24.51 2.18 -18.45
CA GLN A 102 -23.27 2.20 -17.66
C GLN A 102 -23.23 3.31 -16.59
N GLY A 103 -24.11 4.31 -16.65
CA GLY A 103 -24.10 5.47 -15.78
C GLY A 103 -23.27 6.63 -16.32
N ASP A 104 -22.73 7.46 -15.43
CA ASP A 104 -21.88 8.59 -15.77
C ASP A 104 -20.62 8.12 -16.52
N ALA A 105 -20.27 8.82 -17.60
CA ALA A 105 -19.11 8.46 -18.42
C ALA A 105 -17.77 8.78 -17.73
N ILE A 106 -17.78 9.77 -16.82
CA ILE A 106 -16.62 10.20 -16.05
C ILE A 106 -16.83 9.83 -14.58
N THR A 107 -15.72 9.55 -13.89
CA THR A 107 -15.72 9.21 -12.47
C THR A 107 -16.26 10.34 -11.60
N GLN A 108 -17.15 10.00 -10.66
CA GLN A 108 -17.68 10.91 -9.64
C GLN A 108 -16.79 10.99 -8.39
N GLY A 109 -15.57 10.43 -8.46
CA GLY A 109 -14.61 10.38 -7.35
C GLY A 109 -13.50 11.43 -7.45
N GLY A 110 -13.66 12.48 -8.26
CA GLY A 110 -12.62 13.47 -8.55
C GLY A 110 -11.99 14.08 -7.29
N SER A 111 -12.82 14.49 -6.32
CA SER A 111 -12.39 15.02 -5.02
C SER A 111 -11.49 14.03 -4.27
N LEU A 112 -11.89 12.76 -4.21
CA LEU A 112 -11.15 11.71 -3.51
C LEU A 112 -9.82 11.38 -4.22
N MET A 113 -9.78 11.47 -5.55
CA MET A 113 -8.53 11.32 -6.31
C MET A 113 -7.55 12.45 -6.00
N VAL A 114 -8.03 13.70 -5.89
CA VAL A 114 -7.19 14.85 -5.51
C VAL A 114 -6.69 14.72 -4.08
N MET A 115 -7.57 14.38 -3.12
CA MET A 115 -7.16 14.13 -1.73
C MET A 115 -6.09 13.03 -1.63
N SER A 116 -6.26 11.93 -2.38
CA SER A 116 -5.27 10.86 -2.44
C SER A 116 -3.95 11.31 -3.06
N ALA A 117 -3.99 12.10 -4.14
CA ALA A 117 -2.80 12.63 -4.78
C ALA A 117 -2.01 13.56 -3.85
N LEU A 118 -2.69 14.47 -3.14
CA LEU A 118 -2.07 15.33 -2.13
C LEU A 118 -1.49 14.53 -0.97
N GLY A 119 -2.20 13.49 -0.50
CA GLY A 119 -1.70 12.59 0.55
C GLY A 119 -0.43 11.82 0.14
N LYS A 120 -0.25 11.56 -1.17
CA LYS A 120 0.96 10.93 -1.71
C LYS A 120 2.17 11.87 -1.81
N LEU A 121 2.04 13.16 -1.51
CA LEU A 121 3.15 14.13 -1.55
C LEU A 121 4.08 14.06 -0.31
N GLY A 122 4.16 12.91 0.36
CA GLY A 122 5.11 12.67 1.45
C GLY A 122 4.89 13.52 2.70
N GLY A 123 3.65 13.95 2.97
CA GLY A 123 3.34 14.80 4.14
C GLY A 123 3.79 16.25 4.01
N THR A 124 4.27 16.68 2.84
CA THR A 124 4.59 18.10 2.56
C THR A 124 3.33 18.99 2.52
N VAL A 125 2.17 18.40 2.26
CA VAL A 125 0.87 19.06 2.23
C VAL A 125 -0.05 18.45 3.28
N ASN A 126 -0.63 19.28 4.13
CA ASN A 126 -1.72 18.91 5.03
C ASN A 126 -3.04 18.97 4.26
N VAL A 127 -3.74 17.86 4.14
CA VAL A 127 -5.06 17.83 3.51
C VAL A 127 -6.12 18.08 4.57
N ALA A 128 -6.89 19.15 4.40
CA ALA A 128 -8.08 19.40 5.19
C ALA A 128 -9.29 18.81 4.45
N ASP A 129 -9.94 17.80 5.03
CA ASP A 129 -11.16 17.23 4.47
C ASP A 129 -12.31 18.25 4.55
N ARG A 130 -12.80 18.66 3.38
CA ARG A 130 -14.00 19.51 3.22
C ARG A 130 -14.97 18.95 2.19
N PHE A 131 -14.72 17.75 1.66
CA PHE A 131 -15.58 17.11 0.68
C PHE A 131 -16.86 16.58 1.33
N ASN A 132 -16.72 15.88 2.46
CA ASN A 132 -17.87 15.42 3.25
C ASN A 132 -17.71 15.86 4.71
N THR A 133 -18.30 17.01 5.03
CA THR A 133 -18.22 17.58 6.39
C THR A 133 -19.37 17.16 7.28
N ASP A 134 -20.34 16.38 6.79
CA ASP A 134 -21.58 16.06 7.54
C ASP A 134 -21.26 15.33 8.84
N VAL A 135 -20.33 14.38 8.80
CA VAL A 135 -19.89 13.64 10.00
C VAL A 135 -19.20 14.59 10.99
N ALA A 136 -18.25 15.41 10.52
CA ALA A 136 -17.54 16.35 11.39
C ALA A 136 -18.49 17.39 12.02
N GLN A 137 -19.49 17.86 11.28
CA GLN A 137 -20.51 18.78 11.80
C GLN A 137 -21.44 18.08 12.80
N MET A 138 -21.83 16.84 12.53
CA MET A 138 -22.66 16.03 13.43
C MET A 138 -21.95 15.74 14.74
N GLU A 139 -20.68 15.33 14.70
CA GLU A 139 -19.87 15.11 15.89
C GLU A 139 -19.71 16.41 16.69
N LEU A 140 -19.46 17.53 16.02
CA LEU A 140 -19.41 18.85 16.68
C LEU A 140 -20.76 19.21 17.33
N SER A 141 -21.88 18.86 16.69
CA SER A 141 -23.22 19.04 17.26
C SER A 141 -23.41 18.20 18.53
N PHE A 142 -23.03 16.92 18.51
CA PHE A 142 -23.10 16.05 19.69
C PHE A 142 -22.17 16.52 20.82
N MET A 143 -20.98 17.03 20.50
CA MET A 143 -20.08 17.65 21.48
C MET A 143 -20.73 18.89 22.11
N ASN A 144 -21.33 19.76 21.31
CA ASN A 144 -22.01 20.97 21.80
C ASN A 144 -23.20 20.65 22.70
N GLN A 145 -23.93 19.57 22.39
CA GLN A 145 -25.04 19.07 23.20
C GLN A 145 -24.57 18.26 24.42
N ARG A 146 -23.26 18.02 24.57
CA ARG A 146 -22.64 17.23 25.66
C ARG A 146 -23.05 15.76 25.65
N GLU A 147 -23.35 15.24 24.47
CA GLU A 147 -23.79 13.85 24.26
C GLU A 147 -22.62 12.94 23.86
N LEU A 148 -21.53 13.50 23.35
CA LEU A 148 -20.36 12.74 22.90
C LEU A 148 -19.44 12.40 24.08
N GLY A 149 -19.05 11.13 24.23
CA GLY A 149 -18.14 10.64 25.27
C GLY A 149 -17.12 9.64 24.71
N ASP A 150 -15.93 9.61 25.29
CA ASP A 150 -14.84 8.67 24.95
C ASP A 150 -14.57 7.64 26.07
N GLY A 151 -15.46 7.59 27.07
CA GLY A 151 -15.32 6.72 28.25
C GLY A 151 -14.33 7.25 29.30
N GLN A 152 -13.74 8.43 29.11
CA GLN A 152 -12.89 9.10 30.09
C GLN A 152 -13.64 10.26 30.77
N THR A 153 -13.13 10.68 31.93
CA THR A 153 -13.60 11.90 32.58
C THR A 153 -12.68 13.06 32.21
N HIS A 154 -13.26 14.14 31.70
CA HIS A 154 -12.56 15.35 31.26
C HIS A 154 -12.66 16.45 32.32
N VAL A 155 -11.67 17.32 32.39
CA VAL A 155 -11.69 18.48 33.29
C VAL A 155 -11.93 19.74 32.47
N VAL A 156 -13.00 20.47 32.78
CA VAL A 156 -13.33 21.76 32.15
C VAL A 156 -13.17 22.92 33.13
N GLY A 157 -12.62 24.04 32.66
CA GLY A 157 -12.29 25.21 33.49
C GLY A 157 -10.83 25.20 33.96
N ALA A 158 -10.45 26.20 34.75
CA ALA A 158 -9.09 26.35 35.28
C ALA A 158 -9.13 26.70 36.78
N GLY A 159 -8.17 26.19 37.55
CA GLY A 159 -8.04 26.50 38.97
C GLY A 159 -9.16 25.91 39.84
N HIS A 160 -9.72 26.70 40.74
CA HIS A 160 -10.70 26.26 41.74
C HIS A 160 -12.08 25.93 41.15
N ASP A 161 -12.36 26.36 39.90
CA ASP A 161 -13.63 26.13 39.20
C ASP A 161 -13.60 24.91 38.27
N ALA A 162 -12.53 24.12 38.31
CA ALA A 162 -12.36 22.93 37.49
C ALA A 162 -13.45 21.88 37.81
N LYS A 163 -14.24 21.51 36.79
CA LYS A 163 -15.29 20.49 36.91
C LYS A 163 -14.93 19.26 36.11
N GLN A 164 -15.14 18.09 36.72
CA GLN A 164 -15.04 16.81 36.06
C GLN A 164 -16.33 16.49 35.32
N VAL A 165 -16.22 16.16 34.03
CA VAL A 165 -17.36 15.92 33.14
C VAL A 165 -17.13 14.65 32.31
N PRO A 166 -18.17 13.81 32.09
CA PRO A 166 -18.04 12.56 31.32
C PRO A 166 -18.14 12.73 29.79
N TRP A 167 -18.40 13.94 29.29
CA TRP A 167 -18.49 14.23 27.85
C TRP A 167 -17.21 14.90 27.35
N ILE A 168 -16.95 14.77 26.04
CA ILE A 168 -15.81 15.39 25.38
C ILE A 168 -16.05 16.90 25.30
N PRO A 169 -15.19 17.73 25.94
CA PRO A 169 -15.33 19.18 25.87
C PRO A 169 -14.85 19.72 24.52
N TYR A 170 -15.60 20.68 23.99
CA TYR A 170 -15.15 21.42 22.81
C TYR A 170 -14.07 22.42 23.17
N TYR A 171 -12.94 22.35 22.46
CA TYR A 171 -11.89 23.36 22.48
C TYR A 171 -11.93 24.14 21.18
N GLY A 172 -12.12 25.46 21.28
CA GLY A 172 -12.08 26.34 20.12
C GLY A 172 -10.78 26.19 19.34
N GLY A 173 -10.87 26.10 18.02
CA GLY A 173 -9.71 25.91 17.14
C GLY A 173 -9.33 24.46 16.88
N SER A 174 -10.14 23.48 17.29
CA SER A 174 -9.93 22.06 16.97
C SER A 174 -9.98 21.76 15.47
N ILE A 175 -10.80 22.51 14.71
CA ILE A 175 -10.86 22.42 13.25
C ILE A 175 -9.75 23.31 12.66
N ILE A 176 -8.78 22.69 12.01
CA ILE A 176 -7.67 23.41 11.36
C ILE A 176 -8.16 24.23 10.16
N GLY A 177 -7.67 25.46 10.03
CA GLY A 177 -7.93 26.32 8.87
C GLY A 177 -7.08 25.90 7.66
N SER A 178 -7.65 25.98 6.46
CA SER A 178 -6.94 25.80 5.20
C SER A 178 -6.41 27.14 4.67
N GLN A 179 -5.23 27.12 4.06
CA GLN A 179 -4.61 28.28 3.40
C GLN A 179 -5.11 28.44 1.96
N TYR A 180 -5.34 27.31 1.30
CA TYR A 180 -5.85 27.22 -0.06
C TYR A 180 -6.99 26.21 -0.12
N TYR A 181 -7.82 26.31 -1.16
CA TYR A 181 -8.85 25.31 -1.45
C TYR A 181 -8.82 24.92 -2.93
N ILE A 182 -9.19 23.67 -3.22
CA ILE A 182 -9.37 23.14 -4.56
C ILE A 182 -10.84 22.77 -4.71
N THR A 183 -11.50 23.33 -5.72
CA THR A 183 -12.89 23.10 -6.11
C THR A 183 -12.99 23.19 -7.63
N GLY A 184 -14.01 22.59 -8.25
CA GLY A 184 -14.22 22.72 -9.70
C GLY A 184 -15.10 21.65 -10.31
N GLY A 185 -15.16 21.67 -11.64
CA GLY A 185 -15.80 20.66 -12.47
C GLY A 185 -15.88 21.03 -13.94
#